data_AF-A0A8T4U1I2-F1
#
_entry.id   AF-A0A8T4U1I2-F1
#
_cell.length_a   1.000
_cell.length_b   1.000
_cell.length_c   1.000
_cell.angle_alpha   90.00
_cell.angle_beta   90.00
_cell.angle_gamma   90.00
#
_symmetry.space_group_name_H-M   'P 1'
#
loop_
_entity.id
_entity.type
_entity.pdbx_description
1 polymer ?
#
loop_
_entity_poly.entity_id
_entity_poly.type
_entity_poly.pdbx_seq_one_letter_code
_entity_poly.pdbx_strand_id
1 'polypeptide(L)' 'MELKPLTKEELLAQKECCGNRCLNCPYIPKHTKGSKFFS' A
#
# COMPACT_ATOMS: atom_id res chain seq x y z
N MET A 1 -13.44 13.51 -9.24
CA MET A 1 -13.14 12.73 -8.03
C MET A 1 -11.64 12.84 -7.80
N GLU A 2 -11.24 13.67 -6.84
CA GLU A 2 -9.82 13.86 -6.51
C GLU A 2 -9.30 12.56 -5.89
N LEU A 3 -8.42 11.83 -6.59
CA LEU A 3 -7.73 10.68 -6.02
C LEU A 3 -6.76 11.21 -4.95
N LYS A 4 -7.24 11.31 -3.71
CA LYS A 4 -6.35 11.52 -2.56
C LYS A 4 -5.38 10.35 -2.51
N PRO A 5 -4.06 10.58 -2.57
CA PRO A 5 -3.09 9.50 -2.41
C PRO A 5 -3.29 8.88 -1.04
N LEU A 6 -3.61 7.58 -1.00
CA LEU A 6 -3.77 6.83 0.25
C LEU A 6 -2.52 6.98 1.11
N THR A 7 -2.71 7.31 2.38
CA THR A 7 -1.62 7.44 3.35
C THR A 7 -1.03 6.06 3.69
N LYS A 8 0.16 6.04 4.30
CA LYS A 8 0.78 4.79 4.77
C LYS A 8 -0.16 4.00 5.68
N GLU A 9 -0.88 4.69 6.56
CA GLU A 9 -1.80 4.11 7.55
C GLU A 9 -3.03 3.48 6.89
N GLU A 10 -3.62 4.15 5.90
CA GLU A 10 -4.74 3.61 5.13
C GLU A 10 -4.33 2.37 4.34
N LEU A 11 -3.10 2.36 3.80
CA LEU A 11 -2.54 1.20 3.14
C LEU A 11 -2.26 0.05 4.12
N LEU A 12 -1.78 0.34 5.33
CA LEU A 12 -1.59 -0.67 6.39
C LEU A 12 -2.91 -1.26 6.88
N ALA A 13 -3.99 -0.46 6.92
CA ALA A 13 -5.32 -0.92 7.30
C ALA A 13 -5.88 -1.99 6.34
N GLN A 14 -5.46 -1.98 5.07
CA GLN A 14 -5.78 -3.05 4.11
C GLN A 14 -5.12 -4.39 4.46
N LYS A 15 -4.09 -4.40 5.33
CA LYS A 15 -3.32 -5.58 5.77
C LYS A 15 -2.63 -6.35 4.64
N GLU A 16 -2.69 -5.84 3.42
CA GLU A 16 -2.02 -6.36 2.25
C GLU A 16 -1.70 -5.26 1.24
N CYS A 17 -0.70 -5.50 0.41
CA CYS A 17 -0.28 -4.57 -0.61
C CYS A 17 -1.31 -4.47 -1.75
N CYS A 18 -1.67 -3.22 -2.05
CA CYS A 18 -2.60 -2.82 -3.11
C CYS A 18 -2.17 -3.27 -4.52
N GLY A 19 -0.85 -3.38 -4.78
CA GLY A 19 -0.28 -3.64 -6.11
C GLY A 19 -0.31 -2.45 -7.09
N ASN A 20 -1.02 -1.37 -6.76
CA ASN A 20 -1.24 -0.21 -7.64
C ASN A 20 -0.11 0.83 -7.64
N ARG A 21 1.13 0.42 -7.31
CA ARG A 21 2.29 1.33 -7.21
C ARG A 21 2.01 2.58 -6.37
N CYS A 22 1.28 2.38 -5.27
CA CYS A 22 0.89 3.41 -4.33
C CYS A 22 2.15 4.15 -3.79
N LEU A 23 2.25 5.49 -3.89
CA LEU A 23 3.46 6.28 -3.58
C LEU A 23 4.07 6.00 -2.20
N ASN A 24 3.22 5.80 -1.20
CA ASN A 24 3.61 5.52 0.19
C ASN A 24 3.49 4.04 0.56
N CYS A 25 3.70 3.12 -0.38
CA CYS A 25 3.51 1.69 -0.12
C CYS A 25 4.42 1.21 1.04
N PRO A 26 3.82 0.75 2.16
CA PRO A 26 4.57 0.27 3.33
C PRO A 26 5.12 -1.15 3.16
N TYR A 27 4.65 -1.88 2.14
CA TYR A 27 4.91 -3.31 1.98
C TYR A 27 6.27 -3.61 1.34
N ILE A 28 6.88 -4.73 1.73
CA ILE A 28 8.10 -5.30 1.18
C ILE A 28 7.83 -6.77 0.78
N PRO A 29 8.15 -7.19 -0.45
CA PRO A 29 8.57 -6.38 -1.59
C PRO A 29 7.51 -5.33 -2.00
N LYS A 30 7.99 -4.14 -2.41
CA LYS A 30 7.12 -3.00 -2.73
C LYS A 30 6.21 -3.33 -3.91
N HIS A 31 4.93 -2.95 -3.77
CA HIS A 31 3.92 -3.09 -4.82
C HIS A 31 3.66 -4.52 -5.30
N THR A 32 4.09 -5.53 -4.55
CA THR A 32 3.73 -6.91 -4.80
C THR A 32 2.34 -7.15 -4.24
N LYS A 33 1.33 -7.20 -5.12
CA LYS A 33 -0.07 -7.40 -4.74
C LYS A 33 -0.23 -8.60 -3.80
N GLY A 34 -0.96 -8.41 -2.69
CA GLY A 34 -1.15 -9.44 -1.68
C GLY A 34 0.05 -9.64 -0.74
N SER A 35 1.12 -8.86 -0.87
CA SER A 35 2.21 -8.87 0.11
C SER A 35 1.68 -8.35 1.45
N LYS A 36 1.90 -9.11 2.51
CA LYS A 36 1.49 -8.78 3.88
C LYS A 36 2.66 -8.31 4.75
N PHE A 37 3.88 -8.45 4.23
CA PHE A 37 5.08 -7.98 4.90
C PHE A 37 5.23 -6.49 4.67
N PHE A 38 5.36 -5.71 5.74
CA PHE A 38 5.60 -4.27 5.70
C PHE A 38 6.71 -3.89 6.69
N SER A 39 7.38 -2.77 6.44
CA SER A 39 8.41 -2.21 7.34
C SER A 39 8.12 -0.77 7.78
#